data_AF-A0A7G5YWY6-F1
#
_entry.id   AF-A0A7G5YWY6-F1
#
_cell.length_a   1.000
_cell.length_b   1.000
_cell.length_c   1.000
_cell.angle_alpha   90.00
_cell.angle_beta   90.00
_cell.angle_gamma   90.00
#
_symmetry.space_group_name_H-M   'P 1'
#
loop_
_entity.id
_entity.type
_entity.pdbx_description
1 polymer ?
#
loop_
_entity_poly.entity_id
_entity_poly.type
_entity_poly.pdbx_seq_one_letter_code
_entity_poly.pdbx_strand_id
1 'polypeptide(L)'
;MLSQPEQAILNLEQARELRASGTPYRQIGRQLGLTSGQLSHIRRTLKREKGARTRLRSTNRQATDRDLPVSQSVLPYGLRHRLAASGYRTLGDLSDRLADPDFPGLETMPGIGPHRARLVKRMLDHFGLLPGPSDLQAEIERIFPEFGDARPGAPVAR
;
A
#
# COMPACT_ATOMS: atom_id res chain seq x y z
N MET A 1 18.75 -12.34 -5.20
CA MET A 1 17.60 -12.81 -6.00
C MET A 1 16.35 -12.68 -5.15
N LEU A 2 15.26 -12.13 -5.70
CA LEU A 2 13.97 -12.08 -5.01
C LEU A 2 13.37 -13.48 -4.93
N SER A 3 12.66 -13.78 -3.84
CA SER A 3 11.87 -15.01 -3.76
C SER A 3 10.71 -14.98 -4.77
N GLN A 4 10.24 -16.14 -5.22
CA GLN A 4 9.07 -16.22 -6.11
C GLN A 4 7.85 -15.39 -5.67
N PRO A 5 7.44 -15.39 -4.39
CA PRO A 5 6.31 -14.55 -3.96
C PRO A 5 6.64 -13.05 -4.03
N GLU A 6 7.87 -12.64 -3.71
CA GLU A 6 8.30 -11.24 -3.83
C GLU A 6 8.32 -10.77 -5.29
N GLN A 7 8.76 -11.62 -6.21
CA GLN A 7 8.71 -11.32 -7.63
C GLN A 7 7.27 -11.20 -8.14
N ALA A 8 6.35 -12.05 -7.66
CA ALA A 8 4.94 -11.97 -8.04
C ALA A 8 4.28 -10.66 -7.57
N ILE A 9 4.66 -10.17 -6.39
CA ILE A 9 4.20 -8.88 -5.85
C ILE A 9 4.75 -7.72 -6.69
N LEU A 10 6.05 -7.72 -6.95
CA LEU A 10 6.70 -6.69 -7.77
C LEU A 10 6.09 -6.63 -9.18
N ASN A 11 5.87 -7.79 -9.80
CA ASN A 11 5.23 -7.89 -11.11
C ASN A 11 3.80 -7.33 -11.09
N LEU A 12 3.05 -7.50 -10.00
CA LEU A 12 1.71 -6.93 -9.84
C LEU A 12 1.76 -5.41 -9.69
N GLU A 13 2.70 -4.88 -8.90
CA GLU A 13 2.92 -3.44 -8.71
C GLU A 13 3.26 -2.76 -10.04
N GLN A 14 4.27 -3.28 -10.74
CA GLN A 14 4.68 -2.75 -12.05
C GLN A 14 3.56 -2.89 -13.09
N ALA A 15 2.83 -4.01 -13.11
CA ALA A 15 1.70 -4.18 -14.02
C ALA A 15 0.56 -3.19 -13.72
N ARG A 16 0.40 -2.78 -12.46
CA ARG A 16 -0.59 -1.78 -12.05
C ARG A 16 -0.22 -0.40 -12.61
N GLU A 17 1.02 0.03 -12.41
CA GLU A 17 1.55 1.31 -12.92
C GLU A 17 1.45 1.38 -14.45
N LEU A 18 1.91 0.33 -15.13
CA LEU A 18 1.79 0.22 -16.59
C LEU A 18 0.33 0.26 -17.05
N ARG A 19 -0.58 -0.37 -16.29
CA ARG A 19 -2.01 -0.31 -16.64
C ARG A 19 -2.59 1.09 -16.42
N ALA A 20 -2.16 1.80 -15.36
CA ALA A 20 -2.57 3.17 -15.07
C ALA A 20 -2.07 4.15 -16.15
N SER A 21 -0.87 3.93 -16.70
CA SER A 21 -0.34 4.68 -17.84
C SER A 21 -0.98 4.35 -19.19
N GLY A 22 -1.99 3.47 -19.21
CA GLY A 22 -2.74 3.11 -20.42
C GLY A 22 -2.18 1.91 -21.20
N THR A 23 -1.11 1.28 -20.71
CA THR A 23 -0.48 0.13 -21.39
C THR A 23 -1.42 -1.08 -21.49
N PRO A 24 -1.56 -1.72 -22.66
CA PRO A 24 -2.40 -2.91 -22.81
C PRO A 24 -1.75 -4.15 -22.18
N TYR A 25 -2.56 -5.07 -21.65
CA TYR A 25 -2.07 -6.26 -20.93
C TYR A 25 -1.10 -7.14 -21.71
N ARG A 26 -1.25 -7.24 -23.04
CA ARG A 26 -0.30 -8.00 -23.88
C ARG A 26 1.11 -7.41 -23.82
N GLN A 27 1.22 -6.08 -23.81
CA GLN A 27 2.49 -5.37 -23.73
C GLN A 27 3.07 -5.45 -22.31
N ILE A 28 2.24 -5.33 -21.28
CA ILE A 28 2.65 -5.57 -19.87
C ILE A 28 3.26 -6.97 -19.72
N GLY A 29 2.62 -8.00 -20.27
CA GLY A 29 3.13 -9.37 -20.23
C GLY A 29 4.51 -9.51 -20.88
N ARG A 30 4.75 -8.83 -22.01
CA ARG A 30 6.04 -8.84 -22.70
C ARG A 30 7.12 -8.07 -21.92
N GLN A 31 6.80 -6.87 -21.44
CA GLN A 31 7.75 -6.03 -20.70
C GLN A 31 8.21 -6.66 -19.38
N LEU A 32 7.29 -7.33 -18.68
CA LEU A 32 7.56 -7.96 -17.39
C LEU A 32 7.97 -9.43 -17.49
N GLY A 33 8.15 -9.98 -18.70
CA GLY A 33 8.53 -11.37 -18.91
C GLY A 33 7.55 -12.39 -18.31
N LEU A 34 6.25 -12.07 -18.31
CA LEU A 34 5.24 -12.86 -17.61
C LEU A 34 4.72 -14.02 -18.47
N THR A 35 4.52 -15.17 -17.82
CA THR A 35 3.75 -16.26 -18.42
C THR A 35 2.28 -15.88 -18.57
N SER A 36 1.56 -16.58 -19.45
CA SER A 36 0.11 -16.40 -19.64
C SER A 36 -0.69 -16.58 -18.34
N GLY A 37 -0.27 -17.52 -17.49
CA GLY A 37 -0.86 -17.76 -16.17
C GLY A 37 -0.65 -16.60 -15.20
N GLN A 38 0.59 -16.07 -15.11
CA GLN A 38 0.91 -14.92 -14.28
C GLN A 38 0.17 -13.66 -14.73
N LEU A 39 0.13 -13.39 -16.05
CA LEU A 39 -0.61 -12.26 -16.60
C LEU A 39 -2.12 -12.40 -16.34
N SER A 40 -2.67 -13.60 -16.45
CA SER A 40 -4.09 -13.87 -16.14
C SER A 40 -4.40 -13.63 -14.67
N HIS A 41 -3.50 -14.04 -13.77
CA HIS A 41 -3.62 -13.76 -12.35
C HIS A 41 -3.66 -12.25 -12.07
N ILE A 42 -2.67 -11.51 -12.60
CA ILE A 42 -2.59 -10.04 -12.49
C ILE A 42 -3.86 -9.36 -13.00
N ARG A 43 -4.37 -9.74 -14.19
CA ARG A 43 -5.61 -9.19 -14.76
C ARG A 43 -6.80 -9.36 -13.81
N ARG A 44 -6.95 -10.55 -13.23
CA ARG A 44 -8.05 -10.84 -12.28
C ARG A 44 -7.91 -10.01 -11.02
N THR A 45 -6.70 -9.86 -10.48
CA THR A 45 -6.44 -9.06 -9.28
C THR A 45 -6.77 -7.60 -9.51
N LEU A 46 -6.26 -6.99 -10.59
CA LEU A 46 -6.54 -5.59 -10.93
C LEU A 46 -8.03 -5.34 -11.23
N LYS A 47 -8.70 -6.28 -11.90
CA LYS A 47 -10.15 -6.19 -12.14
C LYS A 47 -10.94 -6.23 -10.84
N ARG A 48 -10.58 -7.10 -9.90
CA ARG A 48 -11.23 -7.19 -8.57
C ARG A 48 -11.03 -5.90 -7.78
N GLU A 49 -9.81 -5.37 -7.77
CA GLU A 49 -9.47 -4.10 -7.10
C GLU A 49 -10.36 -2.95 -7.63
N LYS A 50 -10.40 -2.77 -8.95
CA LYS A 50 -11.26 -1.76 -9.59
C LYS A 50 -12.75 -1.97 -9.25
N GLY A 51 -13.22 -3.21 -9.30
CA GLY A 51 -14.61 -3.56 -9.01
C GLY A 51 -14.99 -3.35 -7.53
N ALA A 52 -14.06 -3.54 -6.60
CA ALA A 52 -14.26 -3.23 -5.19
C ALA A 52 -14.42 -1.71 -4.97
N ARG A 53 -13.50 -0.90 -5.52
CA ARG A 53 -13.60 0.57 -5.45
C ARG A 53 -14.88 1.10 -6.09
N THR A 54 -15.27 0.54 -7.23
CA THR A 54 -16.50 0.96 -7.94
C THR A 54 -17.74 0.70 -7.07
N ARG A 55 -17.83 -0.49 -6.44
CA ARG A 55 -18.93 -0.84 -5.55
C ARG A 55 -18.96 0.02 -4.29
N LEU A 56 -17.79 0.30 -3.71
CA LEU A 56 -17.68 1.19 -2.55
C LEU A 56 -18.23 2.58 -2.89
N ARG A 57 -17.77 3.17 -4.00
CA ARG A 57 -18.19 4.50 -4.45
C ARG A 57 -19.64 4.56 -4.93
N SER A 58 -20.20 3.47 -5.44
CA SER A 58 -21.62 3.40 -5.80
C SER A 58 -22.51 3.41 -4.56
N THR A 59 -22.08 2.75 -3.48
CA THR A 59 -22.83 2.71 -2.21
C THR A 59 -22.67 4.02 -1.43
N ASN A 60 -21.45 4.57 -1.40
CA ASN A 60 -21.17 5.84 -0.75
C ASN A 60 -20.24 6.68 -1.64
N ARG A 61 -20.77 7.76 -2.22
CA ARG A 61 -20.01 8.63 -3.13
C ARG A 61 -18.87 9.39 -2.45
N GLN A 62 -18.93 9.56 -1.12
CA GLN A 62 -17.89 10.20 -0.33
C GLN A 62 -16.85 9.20 0.19
N ALA A 63 -17.03 7.91 -0.07
CA ALA A 63 -16.09 6.89 0.39
C ALA A 63 -14.71 7.08 -0.26
N THR A 64 -13.71 7.00 0.61
CA THR A 64 -12.30 7.08 0.27
C THR A 64 -11.69 5.69 0.17
N ASP A 65 -10.43 5.60 -0.22
CA ASP A 65 -9.72 4.32 -0.25
C ASP A 65 -9.51 3.74 1.18
N ARG A 66 -9.62 4.56 2.25
CA ARG A 66 -9.62 4.10 3.65
C ARG A 66 -10.82 3.22 3.97
N ASP A 67 -11.97 3.53 3.38
CA ASP A 67 -13.23 2.82 3.62
C ASP A 67 -13.29 1.46 2.90
N LEU A 68 -12.26 1.12 2.12
CA LEU A 68 -12.22 -0.14 1.40
C LEU A 68 -12.15 -1.32 2.39
N PRO A 69 -13.07 -2.29 2.31
CA PRO A 69 -13.02 -3.43 3.21
C PRO A 69 -11.78 -4.29 2.99
N VAL A 70 -11.14 -4.75 4.06
CA VAL A 70 -9.97 -5.63 4.00
C VAL A 70 -10.28 -6.92 3.22
N SER A 71 -11.51 -7.43 3.33
CA SER A 71 -12.00 -8.60 2.59
C SER A 71 -12.00 -8.40 1.07
N GLN A 72 -12.12 -7.15 0.62
CA GLN A 72 -12.14 -6.76 -0.80
C GLN A 72 -10.77 -6.28 -1.30
N SER A 73 -9.75 -6.25 -0.44
CA SER A 73 -8.37 -5.93 -0.83
C SER A 73 -7.75 -6.98 -1.78
N VAL A 74 -6.61 -6.61 -2.34
CA VAL A 74 -5.79 -7.46 -3.22
C VAL A 74 -4.94 -8.50 -2.49
N LEU A 75 -4.98 -8.51 -1.15
CA LEU A 75 -4.22 -9.47 -0.35
C LEU A 75 -4.68 -10.93 -0.60
N PRO A 76 -3.79 -11.92 -0.39
CA PRO A 76 -4.18 -13.32 -0.44
C PRO A 76 -5.37 -13.62 0.48
N TYR A 77 -6.28 -14.51 0.05
CA TYR A 77 -7.51 -14.84 0.79
C TYR A 77 -7.25 -15.16 2.27
N GLY A 78 -6.29 -16.05 2.55
CA GLY A 78 -5.96 -16.44 3.92
C GLY A 78 -5.37 -15.31 4.77
N LEU A 79 -4.78 -14.28 4.15
CA LEU A 79 -4.32 -13.08 4.87
C LEU A 79 -5.49 -12.15 5.17
N ARG A 80 -6.39 -11.93 4.21
CA ARG A 80 -7.62 -11.14 4.41
C ARG A 80 -8.50 -11.71 5.52
N HIS A 81 -8.68 -13.03 5.53
CA HIS A 81 -9.46 -13.70 6.55
C HIS A 81 -8.85 -13.53 7.94
N ARG A 82 -7.52 -13.65 8.07
CA ARG A 82 -6.84 -13.42 9.35
C ARG A 82 -7.00 -11.99 9.84
N LEU A 83 -6.76 -11.00 8.97
CA LEU A 83 -6.91 -9.59 9.34
C LEU A 83 -8.37 -9.28 9.76
N ALA A 84 -9.35 -9.79 9.01
CA ALA A 84 -10.75 -9.63 9.38
C ALA A 84 -11.10 -10.31 10.71
N ALA A 85 -10.59 -11.52 10.95
CA ALA A 85 -10.79 -12.24 12.21
C ALA A 85 -10.12 -11.52 13.40
N SER A 86 -9.05 -10.77 13.15
CA SER A 86 -8.40 -9.92 14.14
C SER A 86 -9.08 -8.56 14.34
N GLY A 87 -10.23 -8.33 13.71
CA GLY A 87 -11.07 -7.14 13.92
C GLY A 87 -10.88 -6.01 12.91
N TYR A 88 -9.94 -6.13 11.97
CA TYR A 88 -9.72 -5.09 10.95
C TYR A 88 -10.75 -5.19 9.84
N ARG A 89 -11.66 -4.22 9.78
CA ARG A 89 -12.76 -4.21 8.81
C ARG A 89 -12.37 -3.44 7.55
N THR A 90 -11.70 -2.31 7.72
CA THR A 90 -11.32 -1.38 6.63
C THR A 90 -9.80 -1.23 6.50
N LEU A 91 -9.34 -0.65 5.39
CA LEU A 91 -7.94 -0.26 5.24
C LEU A 91 -7.56 0.89 6.20
N GLY A 92 -8.51 1.76 6.53
CA GLY A 92 -8.35 2.81 7.54
C GLY A 92 -8.03 2.21 8.92
N ASP A 93 -8.76 1.18 9.35
CA ASP A 93 -8.52 0.52 10.64
C ASP A 93 -7.08 -0.02 10.74
N LEU A 94 -6.55 -0.57 9.64
CA LEU A 94 -5.16 -1.05 9.57
C LEU A 94 -4.14 0.09 9.57
N SER A 95 -4.46 1.19 8.88
CA SER A 95 -3.64 2.40 8.83
C SER A 95 -3.50 3.00 10.23
N ASP A 96 -4.61 3.18 10.93
CA ASP A 96 -4.66 3.77 12.27
C ASP A 96 -3.92 2.89 13.28
N ARG A 97 -4.09 1.56 13.19
CA ARG A 97 -3.38 0.65 14.07
C ARG A 97 -1.87 0.61 13.81
N LEU A 98 -1.42 0.81 12.57
CA LEU A 98 0.01 0.90 12.26
C LEU A 98 0.63 2.24 12.66
N ALA A 99 -0.18 3.30 12.77
CA ALA A 99 0.26 4.60 13.25
C ALA A 99 0.35 4.67 14.79
N ASP A 100 -0.23 3.70 15.50
CA ASP A 100 -0.19 3.58 16.95
C ASP A 100 1.25 3.24 17.44
N PRO A 101 1.92 4.13 18.20
CA PRO A 101 3.28 3.92 18.69
C PRO A 101 3.40 2.69 19.60
N ASP A 102 2.32 2.32 20.28
CA ASP A 102 2.28 1.19 21.20
C ASP A 102 1.97 -0.13 20.49
N PHE A 103 1.68 -0.09 19.18
CA PHE A 103 1.44 -1.29 18.41
C PHE A 103 2.77 -2.00 18.09
N PRO A 104 3.00 -3.22 18.61
CA PRO A 104 4.28 -3.90 18.46
C PRO A 104 4.55 -4.44 17.04
N GLY A 105 3.65 -4.16 16.10
CA GLY A 105 3.77 -4.52 14.69
C GLY A 105 2.92 -5.72 14.29
N LEU A 106 2.58 -5.78 12.99
CA LEU A 106 1.77 -6.85 12.41
C LEU A 106 2.44 -8.22 12.53
N GLU A 107 3.78 -8.25 12.63
CA GLU A 107 4.56 -9.48 12.79
C GLU A 107 4.26 -10.23 14.10
N THR A 108 3.71 -9.53 15.10
CA THR A 108 3.35 -10.12 16.40
C THR A 108 2.01 -10.84 16.38
N MET A 109 1.22 -10.67 15.31
CA MET A 109 -0.09 -11.30 15.21
C MET A 109 0.03 -12.79 14.84
N PRO A 110 -0.77 -13.68 15.47
CA PRO A 110 -0.76 -15.10 15.15
C PRO A 110 -0.96 -15.39 13.65
N GLY A 111 0.03 -16.05 13.05
CA GLY A 111 -0.01 -16.41 11.63
C GLY A 111 0.26 -15.26 10.67
N ILE A 112 0.73 -14.09 11.13
CA ILE A 112 1.26 -13.01 10.29
C ILE A 112 2.75 -12.91 10.54
N GLY A 113 3.55 -13.66 9.76
CA GLY A 113 5.00 -13.50 9.80
C GLY A 113 5.50 -12.26 9.03
N PRO A 114 6.81 -11.98 9.06
CA PRO A 114 7.42 -10.79 8.45
C PRO A 114 7.05 -10.58 6.97
N HIS A 115 6.99 -11.67 6.20
CA HIS A 115 6.61 -11.61 4.79
C HIS A 115 5.16 -11.14 4.60
N ARG A 116 4.22 -11.62 5.43
CA ARG A 116 2.81 -11.23 5.36
C ARG A 116 2.59 -9.81 5.88
N ALA A 117 3.33 -9.39 6.91
CA ALA A 117 3.33 -8.01 7.37
C ALA A 117 3.81 -7.05 6.26
N ARG A 118 4.89 -7.40 5.56
CA ARG A 118 5.40 -6.62 4.41
C ARG A 118 4.36 -6.49 3.28
N LEU A 119 3.61 -7.55 3.00
CA LEU A 119 2.50 -7.53 2.04
C LEU A 119 1.40 -6.52 2.43
N VAL A 120 1.03 -6.48 3.71
CA VAL A 120 0.04 -5.52 4.21
C VAL A 120 0.58 -4.10 4.11
N LYS A 121 1.83 -3.87 4.56
CA LYS A 121 2.48 -2.55 4.50
C LYS A 121 2.53 -2.01 3.07
N ARG A 122 3.00 -2.81 2.10
CA ARG A 122 3.01 -2.43 0.66
C ARG A 122 1.63 -2.14 0.09
N MET A 123 0.61 -2.90 0.52
CA MET A 123 -0.76 -2.61 0.12
C MET A 123 -1.21 -1.25 0.65
N LEU A 124 -0.96 -0.94 1.93
CA LEU A 124 -1.34 0.34 2.51
C LEU A 124 -0.56 1.51 1.88
N ASP A 125 0.72 1.31 1.60
CA ASP A 125 1.58 2.26 0.89
C ASP A 125 0.97 2.64 -0.46
N HIS A 126 0.53 1.64 -1.23
CA HIS A 126 -0.14 1.84 -2.52
C HIS A 126 -1.42 2.70 -2.43
N PHE A 127 -2.11 2.69 -1.28
CA PHE A 127 -3.26 3.54 -1.04
C PHE A 127 -2.91 4.87 -0.37
N GLY A 128 -1.63 5.15 -0.12
CA GLY A 128 -1.17 6.33 0.63
C GLY A 128 -1.57 6.28 2.11
N LEU A 129 -1.71 5.07 2.66
CA LEU A 129 -2.25 4.82 4.01
C LEU A 129 -1.19 4.32 5.00
N LEU A 130 0.07 4.21 4.60
CA LEU A 130 1.13 4.06 5.58
C LEU A 130 1.32 5.39 6.33
N PRO A 131 1.57 5.34 7.65
CA PRO A 131 2.06 6.52 8.34
C PRO A 131 3.32 7.00 7.60
N GLY A 132 3.30 8.26 7.16
CA GLY A 132 4.51 8.91 6.65
C GLY A 132 5.58 8.96 7.74
N PRO A 133 6.82 9.34 7.42
CA PRO A 133 7.81 9.59 8.46
C PRO A 133 7.20 10.50 9.53
N SER A 134 7.29 10.08 10.78
CA SER A 134 6.69 10.76 11.94
C SER A 134 7.20 12.19 12.09
N ASP A 135 8.30 12.52 11.43
CA ASP A 135 8.88 13.84 11.34
C ASP A 135 9.12 14.20 9.86
N LEU A 136 8.04 14.63 9.21
CA LEU A 136 8.05 15.10 7.82
C LEU A 136 8.99 16.31 7.68
N GLN A 137 9.20 17.08 8.76
CA GLN A 137 10.14 18.18 8.80
C GLN A 137 11.59 17.70 8.86
N ALA A 138 11.94 16.74 9.72
CA ALA A 138 13.28 16.13 9.70
C ALA A 138 13.58 15.40 8.38
N GLU A 139 12.57 14.79 7.74
CA GLU A 139 12.71 14.17 6.42
C GLU A 139 12.97 15.23 5.33
N ILE A 140 12.25 16.36 5.35
CA ILE A 140 12.47 17.50 4.45
C ILE A 140 13.85 18.10 4.69
N GLU A 141 14.25 18.36 5.95
CA GLU A 141 15.56 18.92 6.30
C GLU A 141 16.71 17.97 5.93
N ARG A 142 16.48 16.65 5.96
CA ARG A 142 17.44 15.64 5.48
C ARG A 142 17.59 15.64 3.96
N ILE A 143 16.51 15.87 3.21
CA ILE A 143 16.52 15.84 1.73
C ILE A 143 16.92 17.19 1.15
N PHE A 144 16.59 18.28 1.85
CA PHE A 144 16.83 19.67 1.48
C PHE A 144 17.42 20.42 2.69
N PRO A 145 18.73 20.24 2.98
CA PRO A 145 19.39 20.86 4.12
C PRO A 145 19.28 22.38 4.15
N GLU A 146 19.08 23.02 2.98
CA GLU A 146 18.89 24.45 2.83
C GLU A 146 17.62 25.01 3.51
N PHE A 147 16.65 24.16 3.86
CA PHE A 147 15.47 24.56 4.62
C PHE A 147 15.65 24.43 6.15
N GLY A 148 16.75 23.86 6.62
CA GLY A 148 17.01 23.58 8.04
C GLY A 148 17.49 24.77 8.88
N ASP A 149 17.65 25.98 8.30
CA ASP A 149 18.25 27.13 9.00
C ASP A 149 17.47 28.45 8.81
N ALA A 150 16.15 28.42 9.05
CA ALA A 150 15.38 29.63 9.28
C ALA A 150 14.96 29.72 10.75
N ARG A 151 15.89 30.05 11.66
CA ARG A 151 15.51 30.54 12.99
C ARG A 151 14.77 31.86 12.82
N PRO A 152 13.48 31.98 13.21
CA PRO A 152 12.83 33.27 13.26
C PRO A 152 13.34 34.01 14.50
N GLY A 153 14.26 34.97 14.33
CA GLY A 153 14.60 35.92 15.40
C GLY A 153 16.07 36.21 15.66
N ALA A 154 16.96 36.26 14.66
CA ALA A 154 18.26 36.91 14.87
C ALA A 154 18.06 38.45 14.87
N PRO A 155 18.40 39.18 15.95
CA PRO A 155 18.29 40.63 15.96
C PRO A 155 19.38 41.23 15.08
N VAL A 156 18.98 42.13 14.18
CA VAL A 156 19.90 42.97 13.41
C VAL A 156 20.52 43.97 14.38
N ALA A 157 21.76 43.74 14.78
CA ALA A 157 22.57 44.76 15.45
C ALA A 157 22.90 45.86 14.43
N ARG A 158 22.60 47.10 14.81
CA ARG A 158 22.93 48.33 14.07
C ARG A 158 24.43 48.61 14.10
#